data_AF-A0A2W4QI51-F1
#
_entry.id   AF-A0A2W4QI51-F1
#
_cell.length_a   1.000
_cell.length_b   1.000
_cell.length_c   1.000
_cell.angle_alpha   90.00
_cell.angle_beta   90.00
_cell.angle_gamma   90.00
#
_symmetry.space_group_name_H-M   'P 1'
#
loop_
_entity.id
_entity.type
_entity.pdbx_description
1 polymer ?
#
loop_
_entity_poly.entity_id
_entity_poly.type
_entity_poly.pdbx_seq_one_letter_code
_entity_poly.pdbx_strand_id
1 'polypeptide(L)'
;MSGAEPRARGRAESLVPLGITALFSLPLWADPVAQSLGYDVFYLADPKLQAVYAALVQLCGGGPLYVRAAREARGRRIGRAGWAAVLSTLLYAGGFTAAVRGAPAIHFFLAAGAVLFAGHVLSWRASRAAR
;
A
#
# COMPACT_ATOMS: atom_id res chain seq x y z
N MET A 1 -22.19 -31.16 -13.86
CA MET A 1 -21.38 -31.07 -12.62
C MET A 1 -20.71 -29.70 -12.62
N SER A 2 -21.22 -28.77 -11.80
CA SER A 2 -20.78 -27.37 -11.77
C SER A 2 -19.43 -27.27 -11.05
N GLY A 3 -18.36 -27.03 -11.81
CA GLY A 3 -17.05 -26.65 -11.30
C GLY A 3 -17.09 -25.26 -10.68
N ALA A 4 -17.63 -25.15 -9.47
CA ALA A 4 -17.41 -23.99 -8.63
C ALA A 4 -15.95 -24.03 -8.18
N GLU A 5 -15.08 -23.29 -8.88
CA GLU A 5 -13.73 -23.02 -8.39
C GLU A 5 -13.83 -22.61 -6.92
N PRO A 6 -13.04 -23.22 -6.01
CA PRO A 6 -13.03 -22.81 -4.62
C PRO A 6 -12.48 -21.39 -4.57
N ARG A 7 -13.38 -20.40 -4.55
CA ARG A 7 -13.07 -18.98 -4.31
C ARG A 7 -12.08 -18.94 -3.16
N ALA A 8 -10.86 -18.50 -3.46
CA ALA A 8 -9.70 -18.42 -2.59
C ALA A 8 -10.05 -17.93 -1.17
N ARG A 9 -10.47 -18.87 -0.32
CA ARG A 9 -11.05 -18.61 1.01
C ARG A 9 -9.96 -18.25 2.04
N GLY A 10 -8.69 -18.43 1.72
CA GLY A 10 -7.59 -18.33 2.69
C GLY A 10 -6.85 -16.99 2.78
N ARG A 11 -6.80 -16.15 1.74
CA ARG A 11 -5.95 -14.92 1.76
C ARG A 11 -6.69 -13.62 1.99
N ALA A 12 -7.98 -13.55 1.64
CA ALA A 12 -8.80 -12.34 1.85
C ALA A 12 -9.33 -12.22 3.30
N GLU A 13 -9.20 -13.27 4.12
CA GLU A 13 -9.64 -13.31 5.52
C GLU A 13 -8.53 -12.93 6.52
N SER A 14 -7.30 -12.92 6.05
CA SER A 14 -6.13 -12.72 6.91
C SER A 14 -5.85 -11.23 7.11
N LEU A 15 -5.63 -10.81 8.36
CA LEU A 15 -5.08 -9.49 8.69
C LEU A 15 -3.58 -9.39 8.33
N VAL A 16 -2.96 -10.48 7.87
CA VAL A 16 -1.53 -10.51 7.51
C VAL A 16 -1.13 -9.42 6.51
N PRO A 17 -1.86 -9.18 5.40
CA PRO A 17 -1.51 -8.10 4.48
C PRO A 17 -1.55 -6.71 5.15
N LEU A 18 -2.49 -6.47 6.06
CA LEU A 18 -2.53 -5.23 6.85
C LEU A 18 -1.31 -5.10 7.75
N GLY A 19 -0.97 -6.18 8.46
CA GLY A 19 0.20 -6.23 9.34
C GLY A 19 1.50 -6.00 8.56
N ILE A 20 1.65 -6.62 7.39
CA ILE A 20 2.81 -6.43 6.50
C ILE A 20 2.87 -4.98 6.01
N THR A 21 1.77 -4.43 5.48
CA THR A 21 1.73 -3.03 5.03
C THR A 21 2.09 -2.07 6.15
N ALA A 22 1.55 -2.28 7.36
CA ALA A 22 1.86 -1.46 8.52
C ALA A 22 3.34 -1.55 8.90
N LEU A 23 3.88 -2.77 9.04
CA LEU A 23 5.27 -3.03 9.42
C LEU A 23 6.25 -2.36 8.45
N PHE A 24 6.06 -2.54 7.14
CA PHE A 24 6.93 -1.93 6.13
C PHE A 24 6.74 -0.42 6.02
N SER A 25 5.61 0.13 6.46
CA SER A 25 5.39 1.58 6.49
C SER A 25 6.06 2.27 7.68
N LEU A 26 6.36 1.55 8.77
CA LEU A 26 6.93 2.14 10.00
C LEU A 26 8.17 3.02 9.75
N PRO A 27 9.15 2.65 8.91
CA PRO A 27 10.30 3.51 8.64
C PRO A 27 9.91 4.87 8.07
N LEU A 28 8.89 4.93 7.20
CA LEU A 28 8.40 6.18 6.62
C LEU A 28 7.72 7.08 7.65
N TRP A 29 7.14 6.50 8.70
CA TRP A 29 6.52 7.24 9.80
C TRP A 29 7.53 7.71 10.85
N ALA A 30 8.69 7.07 10.94
CA ALA A 30 9.70 7.39 11.95
C ALA A 30 10.14 8.85 11.87
N ASP A 31 10.29 9.41 10.67
CA ASP A 31 10.76 10.78 10.47
C ASP A 31 9.71 11.84 10.88
N PRO A 32 8.43 11.79 10.43
CA PRO A 32 7.37 12.66 10.98
C PRO A 32 7.17 12.54 12.49
N VAL A 33 7.27 11.31 13.03
CA VAL A 33 7.13 11.08 14.48
C VAL A 33 8.29 11.72 15.22
N ALA A 34 9.52 11.54 14.77
CA ALA A 34 10.69 12.14 15.39
C ALA A 34 10.65 13.67 15.32
N GLN A 35 10.26 14.25 14.18
CA GLN A 35 10.05 15.70 14.05
C GLN A 35 8.99 16.21 15.04
N SER A 36 7.89 15.47 15.23
CA SER A 36 6.85 15.84 16.22
C SER A 36 7.33 15.77 17.66
N LEU A 37 8.39 14.99 17.92
CA LEU A 37 9.05 14.88 19.23
C LEU A 37 10.19 15.91 19.40
N GLY A 38 10.43 16.78 18.41
CA GLY A 38 11.45 17.84 18.48
C GLY A 38 12.86 17.40 18.12
N TYR A 39 13.04 16.24 17.48
CA TYR A 39 14.33 15.85 16.91
C TYR A 39 14.58 16.59 15.59
N ASP A 40 15.78 17.16 15.42
CA ASP A 40 16.08 18.05 14.29
C ASP A 40 16.05 17.36 12.92
N VAL A 41 16.61 16.15 12.78
CA VAL A 41 16.59 15.36 11.53
C VAL A 41 16.84 13.88 11.84
N PHE A 42 16.03 12.97 11.29
CA PHE A 42 16.29 11.52 11.36
C PHE A 42 16.75 10.93 10.01
N TYR A 43 17.24 9.69 10.10
CA TYR A 43 17.90 8.85 9.07
C TYR A 43 17.26 8.81 7.66
N LEU A 44 16.02 9.29 7.50
CA LEU A 44 15.22 9.24 6.28
C LEU A 44 14.99 10.60 5.62
N ALA A 45 15.75 11.63 5.97
CA ALA A 45 15.70 12.93 5.30
C ALA A 45 16.03 12.86 3.79
N ASP A 46 16.80 11.86 3.36
CA ASP A 46 17.10 11.63 1.94
C ASP A 46 15.83 11.12 1.20
N PRO A 47 15.29 11.91 0.24
CA PRO A 47 14.12 11.51 -0.55
C PRO A 47 14.31 10.20 -1.31
N LYS A 48 15.55 9.83 -1.67
CA LYS A 48 15.85 8.57 -2.36
C LYS A 48 15.70 7.38 -1.42
N LEU A 49 16.14 7.51 -0.17
CA LEU A 49 15.97 6.46 0.83
C LEU A 49 14.48 6.28 1.15
N GLN A 50 13.72 7.38 1.23
CA GLN A 50 12.25 7.34 1.37
C GLN A 50 11.62 6.56 0.21
N ALA A 51 12.07 6.78 -1.03
CA ALA A 51 11.58 6.05 -2.19
C ALA A 51 11.87 4.54 -2.12
N VAL A 52 13.02 4.13 -1.60
CA VAL A 52 13.37 2.70 -1.40
C VAL A 52 12.41 2.05 -0.40
N TYR A 53 12.17 2.67 0.75
CA TYR A 53 11.20 2.14 1.72
C TYR A 53 9.77 2.16 1.19
N ALA A 54 9.39 3.20 0.44
CA ALA A 54 8.11 3.25 -0.24
C ALA A 54 7.96 2.10 -1.24
N ALA A 55 9.01 1.76 -1.99
CA ALA A 55 9.00 0.60 -2.89
C ALA A 55 8.79 -0.71 -2.12
N LEU A 56 9.42 -0.88 -0.95
CA LEU A 56 9.17 -2.05 -0.08
C LEU A 56 7.72 -2.12 0.38
N VAL A 57 7.11 -0.98 0.75
CA VAL A 57 5.68 -0.90 1.07
C VAL A 57 4.82 -1.33 -0.12
N GLN A 58 5.14 -0.86 -1.33
CA GLN A 58 4.43 -1.25 -2.55
C GLN A 58 4.56 -2.75 -2.82
N LEU A 59 5.78 -3.31 -2.77
CA LEU A 59 6.03 -4.70 -3.13
C LEU A 59 5.49 -5.68 -2.07
N CYS A 60 5.86 -5.48 -0.81
CA CYS A 60 5.52 -6.39 0.28
C CYS A 60 4.08 -6.17 0.75
N GLY A 61 3.68 -4.91 0.94
CA GLY A 61 2.34 -4.55 1.40
C GLY A 61 1.29 -4.58 0.29
N GLY A 62 1.62 -4.07 -0.91
CA GLY A 62 0.68 -3.95 -2.02
C GLY A 62 0.49 -5.23 -2.86
N GLY A 63 1.41 -6.19 -2.79
CA GLY A 63 1.39 -7.42 -3.59
C GLY A 63 0.01 -8.11 -3.69
N PRO A 64 -0.70 -8.37 -2.58
CA PRO A 64 -2.03 -8.99 -2.63
C PRO A 64 -3.08 -8.15 -3.37
N LEU A 65 -3.04 -6.82 -3.24
CA LEU A 65 -3.95 -5.92 -3.95
C LEU A 65 -3.61 -5.87 -5.45
N TYR A 66 -2.33 -5.91 -5.82
CA TYR A 66 -1.91 -5.96 -7.23
C TYR A 66 -2.33 -7.24 -7.93
N VAL A 67 -2.14 -8.39 -7.28
CA VAL A 67 -2.61 -9.68 -7.83
C VAL A 67 -4.12 -9.66 -8.04
N ARG A 68 -4.87 -9.09 -7.09
CA ARG A 68 -6.32 -8.95 -7.20
C ARG A 68 -6.71 -7.98 -8.31
N ALA A 69 -6.08 -6.82 -8.38
CA ALA A 69 -6.29 -5.82 -9.44
C ALA A 69 -6.05 -6.43 -10.83
N ALA A 70 -4.99 -7.20 -11.00
CA ALA A 70 -4.67 -7.89 -12.25
C ALA A 70 -5.74 -8.92 -12.64
N ARG A 71 -6.29 -9.67 -11.67
CA ARG A 71 -7.41 -10.60 -11.90
C ARG A 71 -8.69 -9.86 -12.27
N GLU A 72 -9.01 -8.77 -11.58
CA GLU A 72 -10.17 -7.92 -11.88
C GLU A 72 -10.06 -7.32 -13.29
N ALA A 73 -8.88 -6.80 -13.65
CA ALA A 73 -8.60 -6.25 -14.98
C ALA A 73 -8.75 -7.29 -16.10
N ARG A 74 -8.29 -8.53 -15.90
CA ARG A 74 -8.53 -9.65 -16.83
C ARG A 74 -10.03 -9.93 -17.02
N GLY A 75 -10.81 -9.77 -15.95
CA GLY A 75 -12.28 -9.85 -15.99
C GLY A 75 -12.98 -8.57 -16.48
N ARG A 76 -12.23 -7.58 -16.99
CA ARG A 76 -12.73 -6.26 -17.43
C ARG A 76 -13.55 -5.52 -16.39
N ARG A 77 -13.22 -5.69 -15.11
CA ARG A 77 -13.84 -4.98 -13.98
C ARG A 77 -12.74 -4.37 -13.11
N ILE A 78 -13.05 -3.28 -12.41
CA ILE A 78 -12.13 -2.71 -11.42
C ILE A 78 -12.93 -2.56 -10.13
N GLY A 79 -12.61 -3.39 -9.14
CA GLY A 79 -13.17 -3.29 -7.80
C GLY A 79 -12.46 -2.25 -6.96
N ARG A 80 -12.94 -2.05 -5.73
CA ARG A 80 -12.33 -1.12 -4.76
C ARG A 80 -10.85 -1.43 -4.50
N ALA A 81 -10.50 -2.71 -4.46
CA ALA A 81 -9.11 -3.16 -4.29
C ALA A 81 -8.23 -2.78 -5.49
N GLY A 82 -8.75 -2.93 -6.72
CA GLY A 82 -8.08 -2.45 -7.94
C GLY A 82 -7.84 -0.95 -7.93
N TRP A 83 -8.86 -0.16 -7.57
CA TRP A 83 -8.73 1.30 -7.45
C TRP A 83 -7.72 1.72 -6.39
N ALA A 84 -7.69 1.06 -5.22
CA ALA A 84 -6.68 1.32 -4.20
C ALA A 84 -5.26 1.04 -4.69
N ALA A 85 -5.06 -0.07 -5.41
CA ALA A 85 -3.76 -0.39 -6.02
C ALA A 85 -3.33 0.69 -7.03
N VAL A 86 -4.22 1.09 -7.95
CA VAL A 86 -3.92 2.12 -8.95
C VAL A 86 -3.59 3.46 -8.30
N LEU A 87 -4.42 3.92 -7.36
CA LEU A 87 -4.20 5.19 -6.68
C LEU A 87 -2.89 5.19 -5.87
N SER A 88 -2.60 4.10 -5.16
CA SER A 88 -1.31 3.94 -4.48
C SER A 88 -0.13 4.02 -5.44
N THR A 89 -0.20 3.32 -6.59
CA THR A 89 0.87 3.37 -7.61
C THR A 89 1.08 4.77 -8.16
N LEU A 90 0.00 5.52 -8.41
CA LEU A 90 0.10 6.91 -8.90
C LEU A 90 0.74 7.83 -7.86
N LEU A 91 0.35 7.69 -6.59
CA LEU A 91 0.97 8.45 -5.48
C LEU A 91 2.46 8.11 -5.35
N TYR A 92 2.81 6.82 -5.41
CA TYR A 92 4.20 6.39 -5.41
C TYR A 92 4.99 6.98 -6.59
N ALA A 93 4.44 6.94 -7.81
CA ALA A 93 5.10 7.50 -9.00
C ALA A 93 5.31 9.02 -8.89
N GLY A 94 4.33 9.74 -8.33
CA GLY A 94 4.44 11.17 -8.02
C GLY A 94 5.56 11.45 -7.02
N GLY A 95 5.58 10.71 -5.90
CA GLY A 95 6.64 10.79 -4.90
C GLY A 95 8.02 10.45 -5.45
N PHE A 96 8.12 9.42 -6.29
CA PHE A 96 9.37 9.04 -6.95
C PHE A 96 9.89 10.15 -7.86
N THR A 97 9.00 10.78 -8.63
CA THR A 97 9.35 11.92 -9.49
C THR A 97 9.81 13.12 -8.67
N ALA A 98 9.14 13.41 -7.55
CA ALA A 98 9.55 14.46 -6.62
C ALA A 98 10.95 14.16 -6.01
N ALA A 99 11.18 12.92 -5.57
CA ALA A 99 12.44 12.48 -5.00
C ALA A 99 13.61 12.58 -6.00
N VAL A 100 13.40 12.19 -7.26
CA VAL A 100 14.40 12.34 -8.33
C VAL A 100 14.76 13.81 -8.56
N ARG A 101 13.81 14.72 -8.38
CA ARG A 101 14.01 16.17 -8.50
C ARG A 101 14.52 16.84 -7.22
N GLY A 102 14.76 16.07 -6.15
CA GLY A 102 15.19 16.62 -4.85
C GLY A 102 14.11 17.42 -4.11
N ALA A 103 12.84 17.27 -4.48
CA ALA A 103 11.72 17.92 -3.80
C ALA A 103 11.19 17.05 -2.63
N PRO A 104 10.52 17.65 -1.64
CA PRO A 104 9.88 16.91 -0.56
C PRO A 104 8.88 15.87 -1.10
N ALA A 105 9.14 14.59 -0.84
CA ALA A 105 8.39 13.46 -1.41
C ALA A 105 7.65 12.61 -0.35
N ILE A 106 8.01 12.75 0.93
CA ILE A 106 7.54 11.87 2.02
C ILE A 106 6.01 11.77 2.09
N HIS A 107 5.29 12.87 1.84
CA HIS A 107 3.82 12.90 1.91
C HIS A 107 3.17 12.03 0.83
N PHE A 108 3.77 11.96 -0.36
CA PHE A 108 3.31 11.08 -1.44
C PHE A 108 3.47 9.61 -1.05
N PHE A 109 4.61 9.26 -0.46
CA PHE A 109 4.90 7.89 -0.05
C PHE A 109 4.01 7.43 1.11
N LEU A 110 3.79 8.30 2.11
CA LEU A 110 2.84 8.06 3.21
C LEU A 110 1.42 7.89 2.68
N ALA A 111 0.97 8.77 1.77
CA ALA A 111 -0.35 8.67 1.17
C ALA A 111 -0.50 7.35 0.38
N ALA A 112 0.52 6.95 -0.39
CA ALA A 112 0.52 5.69 -1.12
C ALA A 112 0.35 4.49 -0.16
N GLY A 113 1.11 4.45 0.93
CA GLY A 113 0.98 3.42 1.96
C GLY A 113 -0.40 3.41 2.64
N ALA A 114 -0.94 4.58 2.98
CA ALA A 114 -2.26 4.73 3.58
C ALA A 114 -3.38 4.22 2.66
N VAL A 115 -3.28 4.47 1.36
CA VAL A 115 -4.23 3.96 0.35
C VAL A 115 -4.19 2.44 0.28
N LEU A 116 -3.00 1.81 0.30
CA LEU A 116 -2.90 0.34 0.36
C LEU A 116 -3.52 -0.22 1.64
N PHE A 117 -3.21 0.39 2.78
CA PHE A 117 -3.77 -0.03 4.07
C PHE A 117 -5.30 0.05 4.05
N ALA A 118 -5.87 1.18 3.60
CA ALA A 118 -7.31 1.34 3.44
C ALA A 118 -7.91 0.32 2.46
N GLY A 119 -7.23 0.04 1.35
CA GLY A 119 -7.63 -0.99 0.39
C GLY A 119 -7.75 -2.37 1.03
N HIS A 120 -6.80 -2.75 1.89
CA HIS A 120 -6.85 -4.00 2.65
C HIS A 120 -7.97 -3.99 3.69
N VAL A 121 -8.18 -2.90 4.43
CA VAL A 121 -9.29 -2.77 5.41
C VAL A 121 -10.63 -2.94 4.71
N LEU A 122 -10.85 -2.25 3.58
CA LEU A 122 -12.08 -2.35 2.81
C LEU A 122 -12.31 -3.76 2.27
N SER A 123 -11.25 -4.41 1.80
CA SER A 123 -11.32 -5.81 1.36
C SER A 123 -11.71 -6.74 2.51
N TRP A 124 -11.11 -6.58 3.68
CA TRP A 124 -11.41 -7.38 4.86
C TRP A 124 -12.85 -7.17 5.36
N ARG A 125 -13.33 -5.91 5.43
CA ARG A 125 -14.71 -5.60 5.81
C ARG A 125 -15.73 -6.18 4.84
N ALA A 126 -15.46 -6.11 3.53
CA ALA A 126 -16.34 -6.69 2.51
C ALA A 126 -16.45 -8.21 2.64
N SER A 127 -15.34 -8.91 2.95
CA SER A 127 -15.34 -10.35 3.22
C SER A 127 -16.16 -10.72 4.45
N ARG A 128 -16.17 -9.87 5.49
CA ARG A 128 -16.96 -10.06 6.71
C ARG A 128 -18.46 -9.86 6.47
N ALA A 129 -18.84 -8.86 5.68
CA ALA A 129 -20.25 -8.52 5.41
C ALA A 129 -20.96 -9.51 4.46
N ALA A 130 -20.21 -10.31 3.70
CA ALA A 130 -20.75 -11.34 2.82
C ALA A 130 -21.01 -12.68 3.54
N ARG A 131 -20.92 -12.70 4.88
CA ARG A 131 -21.28 -13.81 5.75
C ARG A 131 -22.61 -13.50 6.42
#